data_AF-A0A7S1EAU6-F1
#
_entry.id   AF-A0A7S1EAU6-F1
#
_cell.length_a   1.000
_cell.length_b   1.000
_cell.length_c   1.000
_cell.angle_alpha   90.00
_cell.angle_beta   90.00
_cell.angle_gamma   90.00
#
_symmetry.space_group_name_H-M   'P 1'
#
loop_
_entity.id
_entity.type
_entity.pdbx_description
1 polymer ?
#
loop_
_entity_poly.entity_id
_entity_poly.type
_entity_poly.pdbx_seq_one_letter_code
_entity_poly.pdbx_strand_id
1 'polypeptide(L)'
;GGGGGGGFPVGSTINACTKGLWVWSEPIEAKAPDGTPISVLVMDTEGIGALDASSDHDLRVFSLALLLSSTLLYNSVGAIDEQALSTLSLVAQLTRHIRVK
;
A
#
# COMPACT_ATOMS: atom_id res chain seq x y z
N GLY A 1 -22.60 -0.70 -3.18
CA GLY A 1 -22.09 -0.03 -4.39
C GLY A 1 -20.96 -0.87 -4.91
N GLY A 2 -20.86 -1.23 -6.19
CA GLY A 2 -21.34 -0.55 -7.38
C GLY A 2 -20.12 -0.06 -8.16
N GLY A 3 -19.46 -0.99 -8.87
CA GLY A 3 -18.27 -0.73 -9.69
C GLY A 3 -17.91 -1.97 -10.51
N GLY A 4 -18.61 -2.18 -11.62
CA GLY A 4 -18.48 -3.34 -12.51
C GLY A 4 -17.29 -3.28 -13.48
N GLY A 5 -16.08 -3.08 -12.96
CA GLY A 5 -14.84 -3.36 -13.68
C GLY A 5 -14.02 -4.29 -12.80
N GLY A 6 -13.51 -5.40 -13.34
CA GLY A 6 -12.76 -6.39 -12.57
C GLY A 6 -11.46 -5.80 -12.01
N GLY A 7 -11.55 -5.09 -10.89
CA GLY A 7 -10.50 -4.36 -10.19
C GLY A 7 -10.68 -4.52 -8.67
N PHE A 8 -9.79 -3.94 -7.87
CA PHE A 8 -9.94 -3.96 -6.41
C PHE A 8 -11.25 -3.26 -5.98
N PRO A 9 -11.98 -3.82 -5.00
CA PRO A 9 -13.20 -3.20 -4.51
C PRO A 9 -12.87 -1.88 -3.80
N VAL A 10 -13.64 -0.83 -4.10
CA VAL A 10 -13.50 0.50 -3.47
C VAL A 10 -14.68 0.78 -2.55
N GLY A 11 -14.38 1.21 -1.32
CA GLY A 11 -15.38 1.65 -0.33
C GLY A 11 -15.56 3.16 -0.34
N SER A 12 -16.79 3.64 -0.11
CA SER A 12 -17.10 5.08 -0.04
C SER A 12 -17.19 5.63 1.40
N THR A 13 -16.74 4.84 2.37
CA THR A 13 -16.83 5.16 3.81
C THR A 13 -15.45 5.08 4.45
N ILE A 14 -15.34 5.51 5.69
CA ILE A 14 -14.11 5.43 6.49
C ILE A 14 -13.81 4.02 7.03
N ASN A 15 -14.75 3.08 6.88
CA ASN A 15 -14.48 1.67 7.19
C ASN A 15 -13.61 1.10 6.08
N ALA A 16 -12.52 0.44 6.47
CA ALA A 16 -11.59 -0.16 5.51
C ALA A 16 -12.31 -1.20 4.63
N CYS A 17 -12.29 -0.97 3.31
CA CYS A 17 -12.81 -1.90 2.31
C CYS A 17 -11.84 -3.08 2.09
N THR A 18 -10.54 -2.77 2.07
CA THR A 18 -9.45 -3.73 2.00
C THR A 18 -9.00 -4.06 3.42
N LYS A 19 -8.89 -5.36 3.75
CA LYS A 19 -8.37 -5.83 5.04
C LYS A 19 -7.01 -6.50 4.82
N GLY A 20 -5.96 -5.97 5.45
CA GLY A 20 -4.58 -6.39 5.21
C GLY A 20 -4.00 -5.90 3.88
N LEU A 21 -3.47 -6.81 3.07
CA LEU A 21 -2.82 -6.52 1.78
C LEU A 21 -3.35 -7.45 0.69
N TRP A 22 -3.76 -6.88 -0.44
CA TRP A 22 -4.31 -7.60 -1.58
C TRP A 22 -3.38 -7.41 -2.77
N VAL A 23 -3.10 -8.49 -3.49
CA VAL A 23 -2.24 -8.47 -4.68
C VAL A 23 -3.09 -8.82 -5.89
N TRP A 24 -2.87 -8.12 -7.01
CA TRP A 24 -3.55 -8.41 -8.26
C TRP A 24 -3.20 -9.82 -8.74
N SER A 25 -4.20 -10.58 -9.20
CA SER A 25 -4.04 -12.01 -9.46
C SER A 25 -3.13 -12.34 -10.65
N GLU A 26 -2.98 -11.41 -11.58
CA GLU A 26 -2.18 -11.58 -12.80
C GLU A 26 -1.25 -10.39 -12.98
N PRO A 27 0.08 -10.59 -13.11
CA PRO A 27 1.00 -9.49 -13.36
C PRO A 27 0.67 -8.75 -14.67
N ILE A 28 0.85 -7.43 -14.66
CA ILE A 28 0.70 -6.61 -15.85
C ILE A 28 2.04 -6.58 -16.59
N GLU A 29 2.08 -7.13 -17.79
CA GLU A 29 3.27 -7.08 -18.64
C GLU A 29 3.48 -5.67 -19.19
N ALA A 30 4.68 -5.12 -18.98
CA ALA A 30 5.07 -3.77 -19.38
C ALA A 30 6.51 -3.74 -19.89
N LYS A 31 6.98 -2.56 -20.31
CA LYS A 31 8.38 -2.32 -20.67
C LYS A 31 8.95 -1.19 -19.83
N ALA A 32 10.15 -1.39 -19.30
CA ALA A 32 10.93 -0.35 -18.68
C ALA A 32 11.35 0.72 -19.71
N PRO A 33 11.78 1.93 -19.27
CA PRO A 33 12.20 3.00 -20.19
C PRO A 33 13.34 2.61 -21.15
N ASP A 34 14.16 1.63 -20.79
CA ASP A 34 15.24 1.10 -21.62
C ASP A 34 14.79 0.00 -22.61
N GLY A 35 13.50 -0.36 -22.60
CA GLY A 35 12.89 -1.37 -23.46
C GLY A 35 12.83 -2.78 -22.88
N THR A 36 13.40 -3.02 -21.69
CA THR A 36 13.39 -4.32 -21.01
C THR A 36 11.96 -4.73 -20.64
N PRO A 37 11.49 -5.94 -20.98
CA PRO A 37 10.20 -6.45 -20.49
C PRO A 37 10.19 -6.59 -18.97
N ILE A 38 9.12 -6.15 -18.32
CA ILE A 38 8.93 -6.26 -16.87
C ILE A 38 7.50 -6.71 -16.56
N SER A 39 7.34 -7.49 -15.50
CA SER A 39 6.03 -7.86 -14.96
C SER A 39 5.72 -6.97 -13.75
N VAL A 40 4.61 -6.25 -13.79
CA VAL A 40 4.20 -5.30 -12.74
C VAL A 40 3.11 -5.95 -11.88
N LEU A 41 3.41 -6.13 -10.59
CA LEU A 41 2.43 -6.55 -9.59
C LEU A 41 1.84 -5.30 -8.92
N VAL A 42 0.51 -5.22 -8.87
CA VAL A 42 -0.21 -4.14 -8.17
C VAL A 42 -0.66 -4.69 -6.81
N MET A 43 -0.40 -3.92 -5.75
CA MET A 43 -0.82 -4.24 -4.40
C MET A 43 -1.68 -3.10 -3.86
N ASP A 44 -2.80 -3.46 -3.23
CA ASP A 44 -3.67 -2.56 -2.49
C ASP A 44 -3.62 -2.91 -1.00
N THR A 45 -3.66 -1.90 -0.14
CA THR A 45 -3.49 -2.07 1.31
C THR A 45 -4.67 -1.54 2.07
N GLU A 46 -4.93 -2.10 3.25
CA GLU A 46 -5.80 -1.49 4.24
C GLU A 46 -5.35 -0.05 4.55
N GLY A 47 -6.32 0.85 4.66
CA GLY A 47 -6.07 2.27 4.93
C GLY A 47 -5.58 2.47 6.37
N ILE A 48 -4.56 3.32 6.53
CA ILE A 48 -4.04 3.72 7.85
C ILE A 48 -5.08 4.58 8.57
N GLY A 49 -5.31 4.32 9.85
CA GLY A 49 -6.25 5.08 10.68
C GLY A 49 -7.71 4.64 10.51
N ALA A 50 -7.95 3.40 10.05
CA ALA A 50 -9.28 2.82 10.05
C ALA A 50 -9.82 2.72 11.49
N LEU A 51 -11.13 2.97 11.67
CA LEU A 51 -11.76 3.03 12.99
C LEU A 51 -11.62 1.74 13.82
N ASP A 52 -11.45 0.60 13.15
CA ASP A 52 -11.36 -0.73 13.75
C ASP A 52 -9.94 -1.30 13.78
N ALA A 53 -8.94 -0.54 13.32
CA ALA A 53 -7.54 -0.94 13.31
C ALA A 53 -6.74 -0.30 14.46
N SER A 54 -5.79 -1.05 15.02
CA SER A 54 -4.82 -0.49 15.96
C SER A 54 -3.66 0.17 15.20
N SER A 55 -3.03 1.17 15.81
CA SER A 55 -1.83 1.81 15.27
C SER A 55 -0.73 0.79 14.94
N ASP A 56 -0.58 -0.26 15.76
CA ASP A 56 0.40 -1.32 15.54
C ASP A 56 0.05 -2.19 14.32
N HIS A 57 -1.24 -2.46 14.08
CA HIS A 57 -1.69 -3.20 12.90
C HIS A 57 -1.42 -2.39 11.63
N ASP A 58 -1.80 -1.12 11.63
CA ASP A 58 -1.57 -0.22 10.49
C ASP A 58 -0.07 -0.12 10.16
N LEU A 59 0.77 0.04 11.18
CA LEU A 59 2.22 0.08 11.00
C LEU A 59 2.77 -1.23 10.42
N ARG A 60 2.23 -2.40 10.81
CA ARG A 60 2.67 -3.70 10.28
C ARG A 60 2.26 -3.90 8.82
N VAL A 61 1.00 -3.62 8.49
CA VAL A 61 0.49 -3.71 7.10
C VAL A 61 1.28 -2.76 6.20
N PHE A 62 1.48 -1.53 6.65
CA PHE A 62 2.22 -0.53 5.90
C PHE A 62 3.71 -0.87 5.76
N SER A 63 4.35 -1.37 6.82
CA SER A 63 5.75 -1.83 6.75
C SER A 63 5.93 -2.99 5.76
N LEU A 64 5.00 -3.96 5.76
CA LEU A 64 5.02 -5.07 4.82
C LEU A 64 4.84 -4.58 3.37
N ALA A 65 3.88 -3.69 3.13
CA ALA A 65 3.66 -3.08 1.81
C ALA A 65 4.92 -2.35 1.33
N LEU A 66 5.56 -1.56 2.20
CA LEU A 66 6.79 -0.84 1.87
C LEU A 66 7.96 -1.80 1.56
N LEU A 67 8.10 -2.90 2.29
CA LEU A 67 9.15 -3.90 2.05
C LEU A 67 8.97 -4.66 0.73
N LEU A 68 7.73 -4.96 0.36
CA LEU A 68 7.41 -5.70 -0.87
C LEU A 68 7.41 -4.81 -2.11
N SER A 69 7.14 -3.51 -1.95
CA SER A 69 6.98 -2.59 -3.06
C SER A 69 8.32 -2.06 -3.55
N SER A 70 8.54 -2.11 -4.87
CA SER A 70 9.60 -1.32 -5.53
C SER A 70 9.23 0.16 -5.66
N THR A 71 7.93 0.48 -5.64
CA THR A 71 7.39 1.83 -5.69
C THR A 71 6.13 1.89 -4.83
N LEU A 72 6.07 2.84 -3.90
CA LEU A 72 4.92 3.02 -3.02
C LEU A 72 4.11 4.26 -3.44
N LEU A 73 2.81 4.07 -3.69
CA LEU A 73 1.86 5.16 -3.90
C LEU A 73 1.18 5.47 -2.56
N TYR A 74 1.62 6.53 -1.89
CA TYR A 74 1.03 6.97 -0.63
C TYR A 74 -0.18 7.88 -0.90
N ASN A 75 -1.38 7.38 -0.60
CA ASN A 75 -2.61 8.17 -0.73
C ASN A 75 -2.87 8.96 0.55
N SER A 76 -3.03 10.28 0.44
CA SER A 76 -3.29 11.20 1.56
C SER A 76 -4.51 12.05 1.28
N VAL A 77 -5.29 12.37 2.30
CA VAL A 77 -6.43 13.29 2.19
C VAL A 77 -5.96 14.70 2.45
N GLY A 78 -5.97 15.55 1.41
CA GLY A 78 -5.53 16.94 1.52
C GLY A 78 -4.03 17.11 1.35
N ALA A 79 -3.45 18.08 2.06
CA ALA A 79 -2.01 18.32 2.00
C ALA A 79 -1.25 17.30 2.86
N ILE A 80 -0.05 16.92 2.41
CA ILE A 80 0.86 16.10 3.21
C ILE A 80 1.28 16.92 4.43
N ASP A 81 0.96 16.42 5.61
CA ASP A 81 1.29 17.06 6.90
C ASP A 81 2.51 16.40 7.58
N GLU A 82 2.94 16.98 8.69
CA GLU A 82 4.09 16.49 9.46
C GLU A 82 3.83 15.09 10.05
N GLN A 83 2.58 14.77 10.36
CA GLN A 83 2.21 13.46 10.89
C GLN A 83 2.40 12.37 9.85
N ALA A 84 1.96 12.60 8.61
CA ALA A 84 2.19 11.70 7.48
C ALA A 84 3.68 11.46 7.23
N LEU A 85 4.49 12.53 7.24
CA LEU A 85 5.95 12.43 7.08
C LEU A 85 6.61 11.66 8.22
N SER A 86 6.18 11.88 9.47
CA SER A 86 6.71 11.18 10.64
C SER A 86 6.43 9.68 10.57
N THR A 87 5.20 9.28 10.22
CA THR A 87 4.84 7.86 10.04
C THR A 87 5.66 7.22 8.91
N LEU A 88 5.81 7.89 7.77
CA LEU A 88 6.65 7.41 6.68
C LEU A 88 8.11 7.22 7.11
N SER A 89 8.66 8.19 7.83
CA SER A 89 10.03 8.13 8.34
C SER A 89 10.23 6.97 9.32
N LEU A 90 9.32 6.80 10.28
CA LEU A 90 9.36 5.70 11.25
C LEU A 90 9.35 4.35 10.54
N VAL A 91 8.43 4.18 9.58
CA VAL A 91 8.28 2.90 8.86
C VAL A 91 9.50 2.65 7.99
N ALA A 92 10.02 3.65 7.27
CA ALA A 92 11.25 3.53 6.50
C ALA A 92 12.50 3.23 7.36
N GLN A 93 12.51 3.65 8.63
CA GLN A 93 13.53 3.23 9.59
C GLN A 93 13.33 1.78 10.01
N LEU A 94 12.12 1.39 10.39
CA LEU A 94 11.81 0.02 10.82
C LEU A 94 12.13 -1.00 9.73
N THR A 95 11.73 -0.74 8.48
CA THR A 95 11.99 -1.64 7.35
C THR A 95 13.48 -1.85 7.08
N ARG A 96 14.33 -0.84 7.30
CA ARG A 96 15.80 -0.99 7.22
C ARG A 96 16.39 -1.94 8.26
N HIS A 97 15.72 -2.11 9.40
CA HIS A 97 16.15 -3.03 10.47
C HIS A 97 15.58 -4.44 10.27
N ILE A 98 14.54 -4.58 9.46
CA ILE A 98 13.99 -5.89 9.06
C ILE A 98 14.87 -6.45 7.94
N ARG A 99 15.84 -7.30 8.31
CA ARG A 99 16.60 -8.10 7.35
C ARG A 99 15.93 -9.45 7.19
N VAL A 100 15.43 -9.72 5.98
CA VAL A 100 15.08 -11.08 5.56
C VAL A 100 16.39 -11.82 5.28
N LYS A 101 16.60 -12.97 5.94
CA LYS A 101 17.78 -13.83 5.76
C LYS A 101 17.62 -14.71 4.53
#